data_AF-D2I0Y8-F1
#
_entry.id   AF-D2I0Y8-F1
#
_cell.length_a   1.000
_cell.length_b   1.000
_cell.length_c   1.000
_cell.angle_alpha   90.00
_cell.angle_beta   90.00
_cell.angle_gamma   90.00
#
_symmetry.space_group_name_H-M   'P 1'
#
loop_
_entity.id
_entity.type
_entity.pdbx_description
1 polymer ?
#
loop_
_entity_poly.entity_id
_entity_poly.type
_entity_poly.pdbx_seq_one_letter_code
_entity_poly.pdbx_strand_id
1 'polypeptide(L)'
;NSNSGISGQQSLSVNNEHNVANVDNNNGWDSWNSIWDYRANFAATRFFGKKKCIVHRMNKEVMPSLQTLDALVKEKKLQGNGPGGPPPKGLMYSINPKEVDDLSELGKPIASMCRGIPTYMAEEIE
;
A
#
# COMPACT_ATOMS: atom_id res chain seq x y z
N ASN A 1 20.04 25.36 18.34
CA ASN A 1 20.24 24.10 17.61
C ASN A 1 19.20 23.08 18.03
N SER A 2 18.13 22.95 17.24
CA SER A 2 17.09 21.95 17.45
C SER A 2 16.81 21.31 16.09
N ASN A 3 17.38 20.12 15.86
CA ASN A 3 17.11 19.32 14.66
C ASN A 3 15.68 18.80 14.75
N SER A 4 14.73 19.54 14.16
CA SER A 4 13.34 19.13 14.03
C SER A 4 13.18 18.23 12.82
N GLY A 5 12.99 16.93 13.09
CA GLY A 5 12.19 16.03 12.26
C GLY A 5 12.86 15.52 10.99
N ILE A 6 13.39 14.30 11.05
CA ILE A 6 13.47 13.45 9.86
C ILE A 6 12.02 13.14 9.47
N SER A 7 11.44 14.03 8.67
CA SER A 7 10.12 13.85 8.07
C SER A 7 10.26 12.70 7.08
N GLY A 8 9.63 11.55 7.38
CA GLY A 8 9.71 10.36 6.54
C GLY A 8 9.34 10.68 5.09
N GLN A 9 10.14 10.20 4.14
CA GLN A 9 9.91 10.45 2.73
C GLN A 9 8.95 9.40 2.19
N GLN A 10 7.76 9.82 1.78
CA GLN A 10 6.83 8.98 1.04
C GLN A 10 7.07 9.15 -0.46
N SER A 11 7.14 8.04 -1.19
CA SER A 11 7.26 8.03 -2.65
C SER A 11 6.21 7.11 -3.26
N LEU A 12 5.74 7.49 -4.45
CA LEU A 12 4.87 6.67 -5.29
C LEU A 12 5.56 6.47 -6.63
N SER A 13 5.60 5.23 -7.08
CA SER A 13 6.01 4.85 -8.43
C SER A 13 4.93 4.02 -9.11
N VAL A 14 4.82 4.17 -10.42
CA VAL A 14 3.83 3.47 -11.24
C VAL A 14 4.57 2.67 -12.30
N ASN A 15 4.28 1.38 -12.39
CA ASN A 15 4.75 0.49 -13.43
C ASN A 15 3.55 0.10 -14.32
N ASN A 16 3.39 0.82 -15.43
CA ASN A 16 2.30 0.59 -16.39
C ASN A 16 2.43 -0.77 -17.11
N GLU A 17 3.65 -1.26 -17.37
CA GLU A 17 3.88 -2.59 -17.97
C GLU A 17 3.37 -3.70 -17.05
N HIS A 18 3.60 -3.53 -15.75
CA HIS A 18 3.19 -4.49 -14.74
C HIS A 18 1.77 -4.27 -14.19
N ASN A 19 1.13 -3.14 -14.51
CA ASN A 19 -0.16 -2.72 -13.94
C ASN A 19 -0.11 -2.63 -12.41
N VAL A 20 0.99 -2.09 -11.89
CA VAL A 20 1.28 -2.02 -10.46
C VAL A 20 1.61 -0.60 -10.06
N ALA A 21 1.06 -0.14 -8.95
CA ALA A 21 1.55 1.03 -8.24
C ALA A 21 2.27 0.59 -6.95
N ASN A 22 3.37 1.27 -6.62
CA ASN A 22 4.16 1.00 -5.43
C ASN A 22 4.31 2.27 -4.60
N VAL A 23 3.91 2.20 -3.33
CA VAL A 23 4.01 3.30 -2.36
C VAL A 23 4.99 2.91 -1.28
N ASP A 24 6.07 3.66 -1.15
CA ASP A 24 7.05 3.49 -0.09
C ASP A 24 6.91 4.63 0.92
N ASN A 25 6.92 4.28 2.21
CA ASN A 25 7.03 5.24 3.29
C ASN A 25 8.28 4.92 4.11
N ASN A 26 9.31 5.75 3.99
CA ASN A 26 10.55 5.60 4.71
C ASN A 26 10.53 6.48 5.96
N ASN A 27 10.03 5.92 7.06
CA ASN A 27 9.88 6.61 8.35
C ASN A 27 10.54 5.84 9.50
N GLY A 28 11.80 5.41 9.31
CA GLY A 28 12.56 4.67 10.31
C GLY A 28 11.86 3.36 10.73
N TRP A 29 11.57 3.20 12.01
CA TRP A 29 10.90 2.01 12.58
C TRP A 29 9.46 1.84 12.09
N ASP A 30 8.81 2.92 11.66
CA ASP A 30 7.44 2.95 11.13
C ASP A 30 7.40 2.89 9.60
N SER A 31 8.49 2.43 8.98
CA SER A 31 8.52 2.25 7.54
C SER A 31 7.54 1.16 7.10
N TRP A 32 6.94 1.37 5.94
CA TRP A 32 6.09 0.39 5.27
C TRP A 32 6.18 0.56 3.76
N ASN A 33 5.83 -0.50 3.05
CA ASN A 33 5.72 -0.52 1.60
C ASN A 33 4.35 -1.08 1.21
N SER A 34 3.73 -0.54 0.16
CA SER A 34 2.45 -0.99 -0.35
C SER A 34 2.52 -1.23 -1.86
N ILE A 35 1.99 -2.36 -2.32
CA ILE A 35 1.84 -2.73 -3.72
C ILE A 35 0.36 -2.82 -4.04
N TRP A 36 -0.07 -2.07 -5.04
CA TRP A 36 -1.43 -2.11 -5.59
C TRP A 36 -1.38 -2.78 -6.96
N ASP A 37 -1.82 -4.04 -7.04
CA ASP A 37 -1.83 -4.84 -8.26
C ASP A 37 -3.21 -4.75 -8.94
N TYR A 38 -3.30 -3.91 -9.96
CA TYR A 38 -4.55 -3.67 -10.70
C TYR A 38 -4.98 -4.85 -11.57
N ARG A 39 -4.09 -5.81 -11.86
CA ARG A 39 -4.44 -7.06 -12.55
C ARG A 39 -5.06 -8.06 -11.59
N ALA A 40 -4.45 -8.26 -10.42
CA ALA A 40 -4.97 -9.18 -9.40
C ALA A 40 -6.16 -8.60 -8.61
N ASN A 41 -6.36 -7.27 -8.67
CA ASN A 41 -7.35 -6.53 -7.89
C ASN A 41 -7.13 -6.59 -6.37
N PHE A 42 -5.87 -6.65 -5.96
CA PHE A 42 -5.46 -6.64 -4.56
C PHE A 42 -4.48 -5.51 -4.29
N ALA A 43 -4.56 -4.96 -3.09
CA ALA A 43 -3.54 -4.10 -2.53
C ALA A 43 -2.97 -4.78 -1.28
N ALA A 44 -1.66 -4.70 -1.12
CA ALA A 44 -0.97 -5.28 0.01
C ALA A 44 -0.05 -4.24 0.64
N THR A 45 0.04 -4.23 1.97
CA THR A 45 0.91 -3.35 2.73
C THR A 45 1.77 -4.18 3.68
N ARG A 46 3.08 -4.10 3.49
CA ARG A 46 4.09 -4.71 4.35
C ARG A 46 4.54 -3.71 5.39
N PHE A 47 4.31 -4.04 6.66
CA PHE A 47 4.78 -3.27 7.81
C PHE A 47 6.11 -3.84 8.29
N PHE A 48 7.22 -3.11 8.08
CA PHE A 48 8.56 -3.64 8.38
C PHE A 48 8.77 -3.84 9.89
N GLY A 49 8.41 -2.84 10.72
CA GLY A 49 8.56 -2.94 12.18
C GLY A 49 7.68 -4.04 12.81
N LYS A 50 6.50 -4.29 12.26
CA LYS A 50 5.57 -5.32 12.76
C LYS A 50 5.81 -6.71 12.17
N LYS A 51 6.64 -6.82 11.12
CA LYS A 51 6.87 -8.06 10.37
C LYS A 51 5.57 -8.73 9.92
N LYS A 52 4.61 -7.93 9.43
CA LYS A 52 3.31 -8.41 8.94
C LYS A 52 3.01 -7.84 7.56
N CYS A 53 2.32 -8.61 6.75
CA CYS A 53 1.73 -8.16 5.49
C CYS A 53 0.20 -8.18 5.64
N ILE A 54 -0.46 -7.08 5.28
CA ILE A 54 -1.92 -6.98 5.25
C ILE A 54 -2.34 -6.83 3.80
N VAL A 55 -3.29 -7.63 3.36
CA VAL A 55 -3.79 -7.64 1.97
C VAL A 55 -5.28 -7.37 1.99
N HIS A 56 -5.78 -6.60 1.03
CA HIS A 56 -7.22 -6.39 0.87
C HIS A 56 -7.58 -6.29 -0.61
N ARG A 57 -8.83 -6.60 -0.93
CA ARG A 57 -9.37 -6.36 -2.26
C ARG A 57 -9.45 -4.85 -2.51
N MET A 58 -9.11 -4.41 -3.71
CA MET A 58 -9.20 -3.00 -4.05
C MET A 58 -10.64 -2.60 -4.38
N ASN A 59 -11.11 -1.52 -3.74
CA ASN A 59 -12.37 -0.87 -4.07
C ASN A 59 -12.13 0.15 -5.20
N LYS A 60 -12.58 -0.21 -6.40
CA LYS A 60 -12.35 0.58 -7.62
C LYS A 60 -13.17 1.88 -7.68
N GLU A 61 -14.18 2.03 -6.82
CA GLU A 61 -15.03 3.23 -6.79
C GLU A 61 -14.32 4.40 -6.09
N VAL A 62 -13.43 4.08 -5.14
CA VAL A 62 -12.75 5.05 -4.28
C VAL A 62 -11.24 5.11 -4.53
N MET A 63 -10.62 4.01 -4.96
CA MET A 63 -9.19 3.99 -5.27
C MET A 63 -8.92 4.60 -6.66
N PRO A 64 -7.88 5.44 -6.81
CA PRO A 64 -7.57 6.05 -8.09
C PRO A 64 -7.15 4.98 -9.12
N SER A 65 -7.48 5.23 -10.38
CA SER A 65 -6.98 4.40 -11.48
C SER A 65 -5.46 4.49 -11.59
N LEU A 66 -4.83 3.46 -12.16
CA LEU A 66 -3.37 3.47 -12.41
C LEU A 66 -2.95 4.66 -13.29
N GLN A 67 -3.77 5.01 -14.29
CA GLN A 67 -3.53 6.14 -15.18
C GLN A 67 -3.60 7.48 -14.43
N THR A 68 -4.54 7.61 -13.49
CA THR A 68 -4.64 8.77 -12.60
C THR A 68 -3.38 8.89 -11.75
N LEU A 69 -2.90 7.77 -11.17
CA LEU A 69 -1.66 7.76 -10.40
C LEU A 69 -0.44 8.14 -11.25
N ASP A 70 -0.32 7.60 -12.46
CA ASP A 70 0.77 7.90 -13.39
C ASP A 70 0.83 9.40 -13.73
N ALA A 71 -0.32 10.02 -14.01
CA ALA A 71 -0.44 11.45 -14.24
C ALA A 71 0.00 12.26 -13.01
N LEU A 72 -0.49 11.90 -11.82
CA LEU A 72 -0.16 12.59 -10.56
C LEU A 72 1.34 12.49 -10.20
N VAL A 73 1.98 11.36 -10.48
CA VAL A 73 3.44 11.17 -10.31
C VAL A 73 4.21 12.08 -11.26
N LYS A 74 3.82 12.15 -12.53
CA LYS A 74 4.44 13.04 -13.54
C LYS A 74 4.29 14.52 -13.19
N GLU A 75 3.16 14.89 -12.60
CA GLU A 75 2.90 16.26 -12.12
C GLU A 75 3.59 16.57 -10.77
N LYS A 76 4.31 15.61 -10.17
CA LYS A 76 4.96 15.70 -8.85
C LYS A 76 3.99 16.08 -7.71
N LYS A 77 2.69 15.83 -7.88
CA LYS A 77 1.64 16.17 -6.89
C LYS A 77 1.60 15.20 -5.69
N LEU A 78 2.36 14.12 -5.75
CA LEU A 78 2.38 13.06 -4.72
C LEU A 78 3.76 12.91 -4.05
N GLN A 79 4.69 13.85 -4.28
CA GLN A 79 6.00 13.87 -3.63
C GLN A 79 5.95 14.81 -2.42
N GLY A 80 6.08 14.27 -1.22
CA GLY A 80 6.07 15.05 0.03
C GLY A 80 5.40 14.30 1.18
N ASN A 81 5.10 15.03 2.26
CA ASN A 81 4.23 14.51 3.32
C ASN A 81 2.88 14.19 2.66
N GLY A 82 2.44 12.92 2.70
CA GLY A 82 1.14 12.51 2.16
C GLY A 82 0.01 13.42 2.68
N PRO A 83 -1.19 13.41 2.06
CA PRO A 83 -2.27 14.31 2.46
C PRO A 83 -2.48 14.21 3.98
N GLY A 84 -2.04 15.24 4.70
CA GLY A 84 -2.05 15.28 6.14
C GLY A 84 -3.50 15.40 6.59
N GLY A 85 -4.15 14.28 6.82
CA GLY A 85 -5.54 14.21 7.21
C GLY A 85 -5.93 12.79 7.61
N PRO A 86 -6.99 12.64 8.42
CA PRO A 86 -7.57 11.32 8.67
C PRO A 86 -7.96 10.67 7.34
N PRO A 87 -7.93 9.33 7.24
CA PRO A 87 -8.49 8.63 6.10
C PRO A 87 -9.90 9.16 5.80
N PRO A 88 -10.33 9.25 4.52
CA PRO A 88 -11.72 9.53 4.21
C PRO A 88 -12.61 8.65 5.09
N LYS A 89 -13.61 9.24 5.75
CA LYS A 89 -14.41 8.57 6.79
C LYS A 89 -15.05 7.24 6.34
N GLY A 90 -15.09 6.94 5.04
CA GLY A 90 -15.78 5.80 4.46
C GLY A 90 -14.94 4.55 4.20
N LEU A 91 -13.63 4.51 4.49
CA LEU A 91 -12.83 3.29 4.27
C LEU A 91 -12.29 2.73 5.57
N MET A 92 -13.07 1.84 6.17
CA MET A 92 -12.65 1.03 7.32
C MET A 92 -12.45 -0.41 6.88
N TYR A 93 -11.53 -1.11 7.52
CA TYR A 93 -11.24 -2.50 7.22
C TYR A 93 -11.15 -3.32 8.51
N SER A 94 -11.67 -4.54 8.47
CA SER A 94 -11.50 -5.54 9.51
C SER A 94 -10.47 -6.57 9.07
N ILE A 95 -9.51 -6.92 9.94
CA ILE A 95 -8.47 -7.90 9.64
C ILE A 95 -8.96 -9.28 10.08
N ASN A 96 -8.94 -10.24 9.15
CA ASN A 96 -9.18 -11.64 9.46
C ASN A 96 -8.03 -12.16 10.35
N PRO A 97 -8.33 -12.76 11.52
CA PRO A 97 -7.29 -13.29 12.40
C PRO A 97 -6.54 -14.50 11.81
N LYS A 98 -7.10 -15.17 10.81
CA LYS A 98 -6.46 -16.30 10.12
C LYS A 98 -5.48 -15.77 9.06
N GLU A 99 -4.29 -16.38 9.03
CA GLU A 99 -3.30 -16.12 7.98
C GLU A 99 -3.77 -16.65 6.62
N VAL A 100 -3.29 -16.00 5.56
CA VAL A 100 -3.48 -16.43 4.18
C VAL A 100 -2.54 -17.61 3.92
N ASP A 101 -3.14 -18.76 3.61
CA ASP A 101 -2.39 -20.01 3.41
C ASP A 101 -1.67 -20.06 2.05
N ASP A 102 -2.29 -19.52 0.99
CA ASP A 102 -1.72 -19.48 -0.37
C ASP A 102 -1.61 -18.03 -0.89
N LEU A 103 -0.38 -17.53 -0.96
CA LEU A 103 -0.09 -16.20 -1.50
C LEU A 103 -0.21 -16.13 -3.03
N SER A 104 -0.20 -17.27 -3.73
CA SER A 104 -0.21 -17.31 -5.20
C SER A 104 -1.50 -16.74 -5.81
N GLU A 105 -2.60 -16.81 -5.05
CA GLU A 105 -3.90 -16.24 -5.42
C GLU A 105 -3.94 -14.71 -5.39
N LEU A 106 -2.95 -14.07 -4.73
CA LEU A 106 -2.92 -12.61 -4.53
C LEU A 106 -2.19 -11.86 -5.67
N GLY A 107 -1.65 -12.59 -6.66
CA GLY A 107 -0.84 -12.04 -7.74
C GLY A 107 0.66 -12.05 -7.45
N LYS A 108 1.47 -12.22 -8.50
CA LYS A 108 2.93 -12.39 -8.40
C LYS A 108 3.65 -11.25 -7.64
N PRO A 109 3.34 -9.96 -7.87
CA PRO A 109 3.99 -8.87 -7.13
C PRO A 109 3.76 -8.95 -5.62
N ILE A 110 2.51 -9.17 -5.20
CA ILE A 110 2.12 -9.25 -3.79
C ILE A 110 2.70 -10.52 -3.15
N ALA A 111 2.58 -11.67 -3.83
CA ALA A 111 3.16 -12.93 -3.38
C ALA A 111 4.68 -12.83 -3.15
N SER A 112 5.38 -12.07 -4.01
CA SER A 112 6.81 -11.82 -3.87
C SER A 112 7.11 -10.90 -2.67
N MET A 113 6.33 -9.83 -2.49
CA MET A 113 6.53 -8.88 -1.39
C MET A 113 6.30 -9.50 0.00
N CYS A 114 5.30 -10.38 0.11
CA CYS A 114 4.84 -10.95 1.38
C CYS A 114 5.38 -12.37 1.66
N ARG A 115 6.23 -12.89 0.78
CA ARG A 115 6.87 -14.20 0.97
C ARG A 115 7.63 -14.28 2.29
N GLY A 116 7.33 -15.30 3.09
CA GLY A 116 7.97 -15.54 4.39
C GLY A 116 7.53 -14.59 5.50
N ILE A 117 6.42 -13.87 5.30
CA ILE A 117 5.86 -12.92 6.26
C ILE A 117 4.42 -13.34 6.58
N PRO A 118 4.04 -13.40 7.86
CA PRO A 118 2.65 -13.58 8.26
C PRO A 118 1.74 -12.60 7.51
N THR A 119 0.84 -13.15 6.71
CA THR A 119 -0.01 -12.38 5.80
C THR A 119 -1.46 -12.55 6.19
N TYR A 120 -2.19 -11.46 6.34
CA TYR A 120 -3.58 -11.47 6.77
C TYR A 120 -4.46 -10.74 5.75
N MET A 121 -5.62 -11.31 5.46
CA MET A 121 -6.63 -10.64 4.64
C MET A 121 -7.39 -9.63 5.48
N ALA A 122 -7.67 -8.47 4.91
CA ALA A 122 -8.54 -7.46 5.46
C ALA A 122 -9.72 -7.23 4.51
N GLU A 123 -10.91 -7.11 5.09
CA GLU A 123 -12.15 -6.89 4.37
C GLU A 123 -12.67 -5.49 4.70
N GLU A 124 -13.11 -4.77 3.67
CA GLU A 124 -13.73 -3.46 3.83
C GLU A 124 -15.04 -3.64 4.62
N ILE A 125 -15.27 -2.76 5.58
CA ILE A 125 -16.49 -2.74 6.39
C ILE A 125 -17.24 -1.44 6.14
N GLU A 126 -18.57 -1.54 6.10
CA GLU A 126 -19.51 -0.41 5.98
C GLU A 126 -19.76 0.28 7.33
#